data_AF-A0A258DNY7-F1
#
_entry.id   AF-A0A258DNY7-F1
#
_cell.length_a   1.000
_cell.length_b   1.000
_cell.length_c   1.000
_cell.angle_alpha   90.00
_cell.angle_beta   90.00
_cell.angle_gamma   90.00
#
_symmetry.space_group_name_H-M   'P 1'
#
loop_
_entity.id
_entity.type
_entity.pdbx_description
1 polymer ?
#
loop_
_entity_poly.entity_id
_entity_poly.type
_entity_poly.pdbx_seq_one_letter_code
_entity_poly.pdbx_strand_id
1 'polypeptide(L)'
;MATPAAPTPARLVSIDALRGFDMLMIAGAGAVIHQLDGKTGWPWLDAVAKQFTHPAWFGFTFYDCIFPLFLFLAGVSIPFSLSKAIAQGTPKSTLYRKAFVRLLILLALGFLDKNAPIPFFDPHHMRLGSVLGRIGLAGFVSVVLYLNLSSVKRLGVAGGILLTYYAALFLIPVPGFGAGNLTFEGNLVGWFDRTYLPGRLLQGTYDELGLLTQFPAMCLTMFGVFAGEILKGGTSSPAAKFRSLLLAGVICLALGLLWSLHFPIAKRLWTSSFILVT
;
A
#
# COMPACT_ATOMS: atom_id res chain seq x y z
N MET A 1 -31.68 -31.62 20.57
CA MET A 1 -30.59 -30.85 21.20
C MET A 1 -30.06 -29.85 20.17
N ALA A 2 -30.25 -28.55 20.39
CA ALA A 2 -29.71 -27.53 19.51
C ALA A 2 -28.19 -27.40 19.76
N THR A 3 -27.38 -27.64 18.74
CA THR A 3 -25.94 -27.36 18.77
C THR A 3 -25.73 -25.89 19.14
N PRO A 4 -24.91 -25.56 20.16
CA PRO A 4 -24.64 -24.17 20.51
C PRO A 4 -24.02 -23.47 19.30
N ALA A 5 -24.59 -22.32 18.92
CA ALA A 5 -24.05 -21.49 17.87
C ALA A 5 -22.60 -21.14 18.21
N ALA A 6 -21.68 -21.40 17.29
CA ALA A 6 -20.28 -21.06 17.47
C ALA A 6 -20.16 -19.57 17.81
N PRO A 7 -19.36 -19.19 18.83
CA PRO A 7 -19.24 -17.79 19.23
C PRO A 7 -18.81 -16.95 18.03
N THR A 8 -19.59 -15.92 17.73
CA THR A 8 -19.29 -14.97 16.66
C THR A 8 -17.91 -14.39 16.95
N PRO A 9 -16.92 -14.51 16.03
CA PRO A 9 -15.59 -13.99 16.28
C PRO A 9 -15.70 -12.49 16.58
N ALA A 10 -15.19 -12.09 17.74
CA ALA A 10 -15.23 -10.71 18.20
C ALA A 10 -14.57 -9.81 17.15
N ARG A 11 -15.31 -8.78 16.73
CA ARG A 11 -14.82 -7.78 15.77
C ARG A 11 -13.62 -7.05 16.40
N LEU A 12 -12.52 -6.95 15.66
CA LEU A 12 -11.29 -6.32 16.15
C LEU A 12 -11.44 -4.79 16.10
N VAL A 13 -11.94 -4.21 17.20
CA VAL A 13 -12.20 -2.77 17.35
C VAL A 13 -10.95 -1.93 17.06
N SER A 14 -9.76 -2.41 17.43
CA SER A 14 -8.49 -1.72 17.15
C SER A 14 -8.22 -1.53 15.66
N ILE A 15 -8.61 -2.48 14.81
CA ILE A 15 -8.45 -2.37 13.35
C ILE A 15 -9.41 -1.32 12.79
N ASP A 16 -10.65 -1.31 13.27
CA ASP A 16 -11.64 -0.32 12.84
C ASP A 16 -11.25 1.10 13.30
N ALA A 17 -10.75 1.25 14.53
CA ALA A 17 -10.26 2.52 15.06
C ALA A 17 -9.08 3.06 14.25
N LEU A 18 -8.10 2.21 13.92
CA LEU A 18 -6.94 2.61 13.12
C LEU A 18 -7.32 2.98 11.68
N ARG A 19 -8.26 2.25 11.06
CA ARG A 19 -8.81 2.65 9.76
C ARG A 19 -9.55 3.99 9.82
N GLY A 20 -10.33 4.21 10.88
CA GLY A 20 -11.02 5.49 11.10
C GLY A 20 -10.04 6.65 11.25
N PHE A 21 -8.94 6.43 11.97
CA PHE A 21 -7.84 7.39 12.08
C PHE A 21 -7.24 7.71 10.70
N ASP A 22 -6.91 6.71 9.88
CA ASP A 22 -6.37 6.93 8.53
C ASP A 22 -7.35 7.71 7.64
N MET A 23 -8.64 7.35 7.68
CA MET A 23 -9.69 8.07 6.94
C MET A 23 -9.82 9.52 7.40
N LEU A 24 -9.73 9.78 8.70
CA LEU A 24 -9.75 11.14 9.25
C LEU A 24 -8.54 11.96 8.76
N MET A 25 -7.35 11.36 8.76
CA MET A 25 -6.13 12.01 8.28
C MET A 25 -6.25 12.38 6.79
N ILE A 26 -6.75 11.47 5.96
CA ILE A 26 -6.94 11.67 4.51
C ILE A 26 -8.07 12.66 4.22
N ALA A 27 -9.18 12.63 4.97
CA ALA A 27 -10.35 13.46 4.73
C ALA A 27 -10.10 14.96 5.00
N GLY A 28 -9.10 15.30 5.82
CA GLY A 28 -8.72 16.70 6.01
C GLY A 28 -7.96 17.03 7.28
N ALA A 29 -7.92 16.14 8.28
CA ALA A 29 -7.19 16.44 9.52
C ALA A 29 -5.70 16.68 9.27
N GLY A 30 -5.08 15.95 8.35
CA GLY A 30 -3.68 16.20 7.96
C GLY A 30 -3.48 17.58 7.31
N ALA A 31 -4.42 18.03 6.50
CA ALA A 31 -4.38 19.36 5.87
C ALA A 31 -4.53 20.48 6.92
N VAL A 32 -5.43 20.30 7.90
CA VAL A 32 -5.59 21.25 9.00
C VAL A 32 -4.30 21.35 9.82
N ILE A 33 -3.70 20.22 10.19
CA ILE A 33 -2.46 20.21 10.98
C ILE A 33 -1.32 20.87 10.21
N HIS A 34 -1.17 20.58 8.91
CA HIS A 34 -0.18 21.24 8.08
C HIS A 34 -0.36 22.77 8.02
N GLN A 35 -1.61 23.26 7.95
CA GLN A 35 -1.91 24.69 7.91
C GLN A 35 -1.62 25.44 9.21
N LEU A 36 -1.33 24.75 10.32
CA LEU A 36 -0.96 25.37 11.60
C LEU A 36 0.51 25.80 11.67
N ASP A 37 1.35 25.34 10.73
CA ASP A 37 2.79 25.67 10.68
C ASP A 37 2.99 27.19 10.67
N GLY A 38 3.75 27.70 11.64
CA GLY A 38 4.10 29.10 11.77
C GLY A 38 2.96 30.03 12.21
N LYS A 39 1.77 29.50 12.54
CA LYS A 39 0.60 30.32 12.91
C LYS A 39 0.38 30.50 14.41
N THR A 40 0.88 29.59 15.23
CA THR A 40 0.60 29.58 16.69
C THR A 40 1.77 30.08 17.53
N GLY A 41 2.98 30.18 16.95
CA GLY A 41 4.21 30.51 17.68
C GLY A 41 4.67 29.40 18.64
N TRP A 42 4.12 28.19 18.55
CA TRP A 42 4.49 27.05 19.39
C TRP A 42 5.42 26.10 18.63
N PRO A 43 6.72 26.02 18.99
CA PRO A 43 7.70 25.24 18.23
C PRO A 43 7.37 23.75 18.12
N TRP A 44 6.72 23.18 19.13
CA TRP A 44 6.30 21.78 19.12
C TRP A 44 5.18 21.53 18.10
N LEU A 45 4.29 22.51 17.89
CA LEU A 45 3.19 22.38 16.93
C LEU A 45 3.72 22.50 15.50
N ASP A 46 4.67 23.40 15.26
CA ASP A 46 5.36 23.53 13.97
C ASP A 46 6.13 22.24 13.62
N ALA A 47 6.78 21.62 14.62
CA ALA A 47 7.44 20.33 14.45
C ALA A 47 6.45 19.21 14.03
N VAL A 48 5.25 19.20 14.61
CA VAL A 48 4.16 18.27 14.21
C VAL A 48 3.64 18.62 12.82
N ALA A 49 3.42 19.90 12.51
CA ALA A 49 2.91 20.35 11.21
C ALA A 49 3.84 19.95 10.06
N LYS A 50 5.16 20.02 10.26
CA LYS A 50 6.18 19.57 9.30
C LYS A 50 6.12 18.07 8.99
N GLN A 51 5.61 17.25 9.91
CA GLN A 51 5.40 15.81 9.67
C GLN A 51 4.26 15.54 8.68
N PHE A 52 3.43 16.54 8.38
CA PHE A 52 2.36 16.49 7.37
C PHE A 52 2.78 17.05 6.00
N THR A 53 4.07 17.30 5.80
CA THR A 53 4.66 17.66 4.51
C THR A 53 5.48 16.50 3.98
N HIS A 54 5.27 16.14 2.70
CA HIS A 54 6.06 15.09 2.06
C HIS A 54 7.46 15.60 1.72
N PRO A 55 8.50 14.76 1.83
CA PRO A 55 9.80 15.05 1.26
C PRO A 55 9.68 15.35 -0.25
N ALA A 56 10.55 16.24 -0.75
CA ALA A 56 10.54 16.61 -2.17
C ALA A 56 10.83 15.39 -3.08
N TRP A 57 11.77 14.54 -2.67
CA TRP A 57 12.16 13.36 -3.44
C TRP A 57 12.52 12.16 -2.56
N PHE A 58 13.69 12.22 -1.91
CA PHE A 58 14.13 11.24 -0.93
C PHE A 58 13.82 11.72 0.49
N GLY A 59 13.54 10.77 1.37
CA GLY A 59 13.25 11.02 2.78
C GLY A 59 11.97 10.32 3.23
N PHE A 60 11.59 10.62 4.46
CA PHE A 60 10.44 10.03 5.11
C PHE A 60 9.82 11.00 6.13
N THR A 61 8.50 11.16 6.08
CA THR A 61 7.73 11.83 7.13
C THR A 61 6.54 10.99 7.56
N PHE A 62 5.96 11.29 8.72
CA PHE A 62 4.78 10.57 9.24
C PHE A 62 3.65 10.44 8.21
N TYR A 63 3.40 11.49 7.44
CA TYR A 63 2.30 11.50 6.46
C TYR A 63 2.52 10.53 5.30
N ASP A 64 3.77 10.08 5.08
CA ASP A 64 4.07 9.01 4.13
C ASP A 64 3.54 7.64 4.58
N CYS A 65 3.25 7.44 5.87
CA CYS A 65 2.72 6.17 6.42
C CYS A 65 1.22 5.98 6.17
N ILE A 66 0.44 7.05 6.04
CA ILE A 66 -1.03 6.99 6.11
C ILE A 66 -1.61 6.07 5.01
N PHE A 67 -1.17 6.25 3.77
CA PHE A 67 -1.68 5.42 2.67
C PHE A 67 -1.12 3.98 2.67
N PRO A 68 0.20 3.76 2.88
CA PRO A 68 0.76 2.43 3.15
C PRO A 68 0.04 1.65 4.24
N LEU A 69 -0.27 2.31 5.36
CA LEU A 69 -0.99 1.71 6.48
C LEU A 69 -2.39 1.24 6.05
N PHE A 70 -3.09 2.03 5.24
CA PHE A 70 -4.38 1.61 4.69
C PHE A 70 -4.27 0.35 3.82
N LEU A 71 -3.23 0.24 2.96
CA LEU A 71 -2.97 -0.96 2.16
C LEU A 71 -2.65 -2.18 3.02
N PHE A 72 -1.86 -1.98 4.07
CA PHE A 72 -1.56 -3.02 5.05
C PHE A 72 -2.84 -3.49 5.76
N LEU A 73 -3.65 -2.56 6.29
CA LEU A 73 -4.90 -2.88 6.98
C LEU A 73 -5.95 -3.52 6.07
N ALA A 74 -5.98 -3.17 4.78
CA ALA A 74 -6.79 -3.88 3.80
C ALA A 74 -6.36 -5.37 3.74
N GLY A 75 -5.06 -5.64 3.72
CA GLY A 75 -4.47 -6.96 3.79
C GLY A 75 -4.82 -7.72 5.07
N VAL A 76 -4.72 -7.08 6.24
CA VAL A 76 -5.03 -7.69 7.55
C VAL A 76 -6.44 -8.27 7.58
N SER A 77 -7.40 -7.67 6.87
CA SER A 77 -8.77 -8.18 6.86
C SER A 77 -9.03 -9.40 5.96
N ILE A 78 -8.14 -9.70 5.02
CA ILE A 78 -8.33 -10.79 4.04
C ILE A 78 -8.42 -12.17 4.72
N PRO A 79 -7.51 -12.56 5.63
CA PRO A 79 -7.60 -13.84 6.33
C PRO A 79 -8.91 -14.02 7.10
N PHE A 80 -9.41 -12.95 7.73
CA PHE A 80 -10.68 -12.99 8.46
C PHE A 80 -11.88 -13.20 7.53
N SER A 81 -11.94 -12.48 6.41
CA SER A 81 -13.09 -12.59 5.49
C SER A 81 -13.07 -13.90 4.70
N LEU A 82 -11.92 -14.28 4.15
CA LEU A 82 -11.81 -15.45 3.28
C LEU A 82 -11.88 -16.76 4.07
N SER A 83 -11.23 -16.85 5.23
CA SER A 83 -11.30 -18.08 6.03
C SER A 83 -12.73 -18.39 6.48
N LYS A 84 -13.51 -17.36 6.81
CA LYS A 84 -14.93 -17.54 7.15
C LYS A 84 -15.71 -18.10 5.96
N ALA A 85 -15.51 -17.54 4.77
CA ALA A 85 -16.19 -18.01 3.56
C ALA A 85 -15.76 -19.44 3.16
N ILE A 86 -14.47 -19.77 3.32
CA ILE A 86 -13.94 -21.13 3.10
C ILE A 86 -14.56 -22.12 4.09
N ALA A 87 -14.63 -21.77 5.38
CA ALA A 87 -15.26 -22.61 6.40
C ALA A 87 -16.76 -22.83 6.16
N GLN A 88 -17.41 -21.88 5.49
CA GLN A 88 -18.81 -21.99 5.05
C GLN A 88 -18.98 -22.77 3.73
N GLY A 89 -17.92 -23.36 3.19
CA GLY A 89 -17.96 -24.14 1.95
C GLY A 89 -18.14 -23.29 0.68
N THR A 90 -17.87 -21.99 0.73
CA THR A 90 -17.97 -21.12 -0.45
C THR A 90 -16.93 -21.54 -1.50
N PRO A 91 -17.33 -21.81 -2.76
CA PRO A 91 -16.38 -22.22 -3.79
C PRO A 91 -15.41 -21.08 -4.13
N LYS A 92 -14.16 -21.43 -4.44
CA LYS A 92 -13.09 -20.45 -4.77
C LYS A 92 -13.47 -19.53 -5.92
N SER A 93 -14.21 -20.01 -6.92
CA SER A 93 -14.69 -19.22 -8.06
C SER A 93 -15.54 -18.01 -7.62
N THR A 94 -16.42 -18.19 -6.63
CA THR A 94 -17.23 -17.10 -6.06
C THR A 94 -16.35 -16.08 -5.33
N LEU A 95 -15.30 -16.53 -4.65
CA LEU A 95 -14.35 -15.63 -3.97
C LEU A 95 -13.54 -14.80 -4.97
N TYR A 96 -13.04 -15.44 -6.04
CA TYR A 96 -12.35 -14.73 -7.13
C TYR A 96 -13.27 -13.73 -7.81
N ARG A 97 -14.51 -14.12 -8.14
CA ARG A 97 -15.49 -13.22 -8.74
C ARG A 97 -15.76 -12.01 -7.86
N LYS A 98 -15.96 -12.21 -6.56
CA LYS A 98 -16.20 -11.10 -5.61
C LYS A 98 -15.00 -10.16 -5.53
N ALA A 99 -13.78 -10.70 -5.47
CA ALA A 99 -12.57 -9.90 -5.45
C ALA A 99 -12.35 -9.13 -6.76
N PHE A 100 -12.63 -9.76 -7.91
CA PHE A 100 -12.52 -9.17 -9.23
C PHE A 100 -13.55 -8.05 -9.45
N VAL A 101 -14.81 -8.27 -9.07
CA VAL A 101 -15.85 -7.23 -9.12
C VAL A 101 -15.45 -6.03 -8.25
N ARG A 102 -14.90 -6.27 -7.04
CA ARG A 102 -14.39 -5.19 -6.18
C ARG A 102 -13.23 -4.43 -6.84
N LEU A 103 -12.30 -5.12 -7.51
CA LEU A 103 -11.25 -4.50 -8.31
C LEU A 103 -11.83 -3.57 -9.37
N LEU A 104 -12.79 -4.05 -10.18
CA LEU A 104 -13.42 -3.25 -11.22
C LEU A 104 -14.15 -2.02 -10.66
N ILE A 105 -14.90 -2.19 -9.56
CA ILE A 105 -15.58 -1.07 -8.88
C ILE A 105 -14.56 -0.03 -8.42
N LEU A 106 -13.46 -0.44 -7.79
CA LEU A 106 -12.45 0.48 -7.28
C LEU A 106 -11.65 1.16 -8.40
N LEU A 107 -11.40 0.47 -9.52
CA LEU A 107 -10.83 1.08 -10.72
C LEU A 107 -11.78 2.14 -11.29
N ALA A 108 -13.08 1.82 -11.43
CA ALA A 108 -14.08 2.75 -11.94
C ALA A 108 -14.25 3.98 -11.03
N LEU A 109 -14.34 3.77 -9.71
CA LEU A 109 -14.43 4.87 -8.74
C LEU A 109 -13.15 5.70 -8.69
N GLY A 110 -11.97 5.07 -8.76
CA GLY A 110 -10.69 5.78 -8.79
C GLY A 110 -10.52 6.60 -10.06
N PHE A 111 -10.99 6.08 -11.18
CA PHE A 111 -11.02 6.81 -12.45
C PHE A 111 -12.01 7.97 -12.40
N LEU A 112 -13.20 7.79 -11.83
CA LEU A 112 -14.19 8.86 -11.65
C LEU A 112 -13.65 9.97 -10.74
N ASP A 113 -13.06 9.62 -9.60
CA ASP A 113 -12.47 10.57 -8.64
C ASP A 113 -11.38 11.45 -9.26
N LYS A 114 -10.53 10.90 -10.15
CA LYS A 114 -9.42 11.66 -10.75
C LYS A 114 -9.78 12.44 -12.01
N ASN A 115 -10.93 12.16 -12.60
CA ASN A 115 -11.35 12.74 -13.88
C ASN A 115 -12.73 13.44 -13.80
N ALA A 116 -13.37 13.51 -12.62
CA ALA A 116 -14.55 14.36 -12.42
C ALA A 116 -14.14 15.83 -12.16
N PRO A 117 -14.92 16.82 -12.63
CA PRO A 117 -16.17 16.67 -13.38
C PRO A 117 -16.03 16.51 -14.91
N ILE A 118 -14.95 16.93 -15.58
CA ILE A 118 -14.93 17.04 -17.07
C ILE A 118 -13.49 16.95 -17.68
N PRO A 119 -12.93 15.75 -17.89
CA PRO A 119 -12.31 15.48 -19.20
C PRO A 119 -12.43 13.99 -19.61
N PHE A 120 -13.63 13.38 -19.51
CA PHE A 120 -13.82 12.00 -19.98
C PHE A 120 -13.59 11.82 -21.49
N PHE A 121 -13.67 12.91 -22.24
CA PHE A 121 -13.53 12.94 -23.70
C PHE A 121 -12.23 13.58 -24.18
N ASP A 122 -11.30 13.87 -23.28
CA ASP A 122 -9.96 14.33 -23.63
C ASP A 122 -8.89 13.37 -23.07
N PRO A 123 -8.51 12.34 -23.87
CA PRO A 123 -7.53 11.33 -23.47
C PRO A 123 -6.22 11.90 -22.91
N HIS A 124 -5.81 13.10 -23.34
CA HIS A 124 -4.54 13.70 -22.91
C HIS A 124 -4.60 14.24 -21.47
N HIS A 125 -5.78 14.62 -20.97
CA HIS A 125 -5.95 15.17 -19.62
C HIS A 125 -6.42 14.12 -18.60
N MET A 126 -6.65 12.89 -19.05
CA MET A 126 -7.09 11.80 -18.19
C MET A 126 -5.95 11.29 -17.32
N ARG A 127 -6.19 11.09 -16.02
CA ARG A 127 -5.24 10.45 -15.11
C ARG A 127 -5.72 9.05 -14.78
N LEU A 128 -4.91 8.04 -15.12
CA LEU A 128 -5.22 6.63 -14.83
C LEU A 128 -4.77 6.18 -13.44
N GLY A 129 -3.66 6.73 -12.94
CA GLY A 129 -3.15 6.43 -11.61
C GLY A 129 -4.12 6.87 -10.52
N SER A 130 -4.60 5.92 -9.70
CA SER A 130 -5.54 6.21 -8.62
C SER A 130 -5.29 5.36 -7.37
N VAL A 131 -5.58 5.96 -6.21
CA VAL A 131 -5.44 5.33 -4.89
C VAL A 131 -6.40 4.14 -4.79
N LEU A 132 -7.65 4.33 -5.21
CA LEU A 132 -8.66 3.27 -5.19
C LEU A 132 -8.27 2.12 -6.12
N GLY A 133 -7.79 2.42 -7.34
CA GLY A 133 -7.31 1.41 -8.27
C GLY A 133 -6.17 0.57 -7.68
N ARG A 134 -5.20 1.20 -7.02
CA ARG A 134 -4.12 0.51 -6.29
C ARG A 134 -4.65 -0.40 -5.18
N ILE A 135 -5.58 0.08 -4.35
CA ILE A 135 -6.21 -0.73 -3.30
C ILE A 135 -6.94 -1.94 -3.91
N GLY A 136 -7.64 -1.73 -5.02
CA GLY A 136 -8.34 -2.79 -5.75
C GLY A 136 -7.38 -3.86 -6.27
N LEU A 137 -6.31 -3.44 -6.94
CA LEU A 137 -5.31 -4.34 -7.53
C LEU A 137 -4.55 -5.12 -6.46
N ALA A 138 -4.00 -4.43 -5.46
CA ALA A 138 -3.28 -5.06 -4.35
C ALA A 138 -4.16 -6.04 -3.58
N GLY A 139 -5.44 -5.68 -3.36
CA GLY A 139 -6.43 -6.55 -2.73
C GLY A 139 -6.74 -7.79 -3.56
N PHE A 140 -6.98 -7.64 -4.87
CA PHE A 140 -7.27 -8.76 -5.76
C PHE A 140 -6.09 -9.74 -5.84
N VAL A 141 -4.88 -9.24 -6.07
CA VAL A 141 -3.66 -10.06 -6.11
C VAL A 141 -3.47 -10.79 -4.79
N SER A 142 -3.63 -10.10 -3.66
CA SER A 142 -3.51 -10.70 -2.33
C SER A 142 -4.54 -11.82 -2.09
N VAL A 143 -5.79 -11.66 -2.56
CA VAL A 143 -6.81 -12.71 -2.51
C VAL A 143 -6.40 -13.92 -3.35
N VAL A 144 -5.92 -13.70 -4.58
CA VAL A 144 -5.45 -14.77 -5.46
C VAL A 144 -4.29 -15.52 -4.81
N LEU A 145 -3.29 -14.82 -4.30
CA LEU A 145 -2.14 -15.45 -3.64
C LEU A 145 -2.56 -16.18 -2.36
N TYR A 146 -3.44 -15.61 -1.54
CA TYR A 146 -3.95 -16.24 -0.31
C TYR A 146 -4.66 -17.57 -0.58
N LEU A 147 -5.44 -17.66 -1.67
CA LEU A 147 -6.21 -18.85 -2.00
C LEU A 147 -5.39 -19.98 -2.63
N ASN A 148 -4.18 -19.70 -3.12
CA ASN A 148 -3.37 -20.66 -3.90
C ASN A 148 -2.01 -20.98 -3.28
N LEU A 149 -1.45 -20.10 -2.44
CA LEU A 149 -0.10 -20.23 -1.91
C LEU A 149 -0.11 -20.29 -0.39
N SER A 150 0.89 -20.98 0.19
CA SER A 150 1.15 -20.95 1.63
C SER A 150 1.76 -19.62 2.06
N SER A 151 1.71 -19.30 3.36
CA SER A 151 2.24 -18.03 3.90
C SER A 151 3.71 -17.80 3.53
N VAL A 152 4.54 -18.85 3.58
CA VAL A 152 5.97 -18.77 3.19
C VAL A 152 6.12 -18.46 1.71
N LYS A 153 5.37 -19.12 0.83
CA LYS A 153 5.41 -18.84 -0.62
C LYS A 153 4.96 -17.42 -0.93
N ARG A 154 3.96 -16.89 -0.21
CA ARG A 154 3.51 -15.50 -0.39
C ARG A 154 4.57 -14.49 0.06
N LEU A 155 5.24 -14.73 1.18
CA LEU A 155 6.37 -13.90 1.59
C LEU A 155 7.53 -13.98 0.58
N GLY A 156 7.78 -15.16 0.01
CA GLY A 156 8.74 -15.33 -1.10
C GLY A 156 8.36 -14.52 -2.34
N VAL A 157 7.08 -14.48 -2.72
CA VAL A 157 6.58 -13.63 -3.82
C VAL A 157 6.77 -12.15 -3.49
N ALA A 158 6.43 -11.69 -2.28
CA ALA A 158 6.65 -10.30 -1.88
C ALA A 158 8.14 -9.92 -1.93
N GLY A 159 9.02 -10.75 -1.37
CA GLY A 159 10.48 -10.55 -1.44
C GLY A 159 10.99 -10.54 -2.87
N GLY A 160 10.50 -11.47 -3.71
CA GLY A 160 10.84 -11.54 -5.14
C GLY A 160 10.41 -10.30 -5.90
N ILE A 161 9.22 -9.74 -5.62
CA ILE A 161 8.75 -8.48 -6.20
C ILE A 161 9.67 -7.33 -5.78
N LEU A 162 9.98 -7.19 -4.49
CA LEU A 162 10.83 -6.10 -3.98
C LEU A 162 12.25 -6.17 -4.54
N LEU A 163 12.83 -7.37 -4.67
CA LEU A 163 14.15 -7.58 -5.25
C LEU A 163 14.16 -7.36 -6.76
N THR A 164 13.15 -7.84 -7.48
CA THR A 164 13.03 -7.64 -8.94
C THR A 164 12.80 -6.18 -9.27
N TYR A 165 11.98 -5.47 -8.50
CA TYR A 165 11.77 -4.04 -8.65
C TYR A 165 13.06 -3.25 -8.44
N TYR A 166 13.77 -3.52 -7.36
CA TYR A 166 15.08 -2.95 -7.09
C TYR A 166 16.06 -3.23 -8.25
N ALA A 167 16.18 -4.49 -8.67
CA ALA A 167 17.06 -4.88 -9.78
C ALA A 167 16.67 -4.17 -11.08
N ALA A 168 15.38 -4.03 -11.38
CA ALA A 168 14.90 -3.32 -12.56
C ALA A 168 15.38 -1.86 -12.57
N LEU A 169 15.22 -1.14 -11.45
CA LEU A 169 15.62 0.27 -11.37
C LEU A 169 17.13 0.48 -11.50
N PHE A 170 17.95 -0.50 -11.09
CA PHE A 170 19.41 -0.40 -11.15
C PHE A 170 20.06 -1.03 -12.39
N LEU A 171 19.40 -1.99 -13.05
CA LEU A 171 19.99 -2.75 -14.16
C LEU A 171 19.39 -2.41 -15.52
N ILE A 172 18.16 -1.90 -15.59
CA ILE A 172 17.54 -1.53 -16.87
C ILE A 172 17.97 -0.11 -17.24
N PRO A 173 18.68 0.09 -18.36
CA PRO A 173 19.11 1.40 -18.77
C PRO A 173 17.93 2.22 -19.30
N VAL A 174 17.78 3.44 -18.78
CA VAL A 174 16.82 4.42 -19.28
C VAL A 174 17.46 5.17 -20.46
N PRO A 175 16.79 5.27 -21.63
CA PRO A 175 17.28 6.04 -22.76
C PRO A 175 17.65 7.47 -22.39
N GLY A 176 18.90 7.87 -22.63
CA GLY A 176 19.43 9.19 -22.32
C GLY A 176 19.93 9.40 -20.88
N PHE A 177 19.69 8.45 -19.96
CA PHE A 177 20.04 8.59 -18.54
C PHE A 177 20.88 7.43 -17.96
N GLY A 178 20.94 6.30 -18.65
CA GLY A 178 21.66 5.10 -18.19
C GLY A 178 20.87 4.28 -17.17
N ALA A 179 21.51 3.26 -16.61
CA ALA A 179 20.92 2.40 -15.58
C ALA A 179 21.19 2.96 -14.16
N GLY A 180 20.31 2.69 -13.19
CA GLY A 180 20.50 3.12 -11.79
C GLY A 180 20.27 4.60 -11.53
N ASN A 181 19.75 5.34 -12.50
CA ASN A 181 19.39 6.74 -12.30
C ASN A 181 18.06 6.83 -11.51
N LEU A 182 18.09 7.44 -10.33
CA LEU A 182 16.90 7.64 -9.47
C LEU A 182 16.45 9.12 -9.42
N THR A 183 16.93 9.97 -10.33
CA THR A 183 16.54 11.39 -10.40
C THR A 183 15.08 11.56 -10.83
N PHE A 184 14.53 12.75 -10.64
CA PHE A 184 13.14 13.07 -10.97
C PHE A 184 12.82 12.84 -12.46
N GLU A 185 13.77 13.14 -13.35
CA GLU A 185 13.62 13.06 -14.79
C GLU A 185 14.02 11.69 -15.35
N GLY A 186 15.15 11.16 -14.86
CA GLY A 186 15.86 10.04 -15.47
C GLY A 186 15.52 8.65 -14.93
N ASN A 187 14.61 8.55 -13.97
CA ASN A 187 14.27 7.27 -13.37
C ASN A 187 13.42 6.36 -14.27
N LEU A 188 13.59 5.05 -14.09
CA LEU A 188 12.88 4.03 -14.86
C LEU A 188 11.36 4.12 -14.72
N VAL A 189 10.85 4.45 -13.53
CA VAL A 189 9.40 4.57 -13.29
C VAL A 189 8.79 5.64 -14.17
N GLY A 190 9.37 6.85 -14.14
CA GLY A 190 8.91 7.97 -14.94
C GLY A 190 9.07 7.72 -16.44
N TRP A 191 10.18 7.10 -16.87
CA TRP A 191 10.32 6.72 -18.27
C TRP A 191 9.23 5.72 -18.71
N PHE A 192 8.96 4.70 -17.88
CA PHE A 192 7.92 3.71 -18.18
C PHE A 192 6.53 4.34 -18.23
N ASP A 193 6.21 5.21 -17.26
CA ASP A 193 4.94 5.94 -17.25
C ASP A 193 4.79 6.82 -18.50
N ARG A 194 5.80 7.61 -18.88
CA ARG A 194 5.74 8.44 -20.11
C ARG A 194 5.57 7.63 -21.39
N THR A 195 6.04 6.38 -21.40
CA THR A 195 6.02 5.51 -22.59
C THR A 195 4.71 4.72 -22.71
N TYR A 196 4.19 4.23 -21.58
CA TYR A 196 3.12 3.23 -21.56
C TYR A 196 1.86 3.65 -20.80
N LEU A 197 1.91 4.70 -19.98
CA LEU A 197 0.76 5.20 -19.23
C LEU A 197 0.12 6.37 -20.00
N PRO A 198 -1.02 6.16 -20.69
CA PRO A 198 -1.65 7.22 -21.44
C PRO A 198 -2.27 8.28 -20.53
N GLY A 199 -2.41 9.48 -21.08
CA GLY A 199 -2.98 10.64 -20.40
C GLY A 199 -1.94 11.44 -19.62
N ARG A 200 -2.39 12.16 -18.59
CA ARG A 200 -1.54 13.04 -17.79
C ARG A 200 -0.93 12.31 -16.60
N LEU A 201 0.32 12.62 -16.33
CA LEU A 201 1.05 12.18 -15.16
C LEU A 201 0.93 13.23 -14.06
N LEU A 202 0.71 12.83 -12.80
CA LEU A 202 0.51 13.77 -11.69
C LEU A 202 1.65 14.77 -11.53
N GLN A 203 2.90 14.32 -11.69
CA GLN A 203 4.09 15.16 -11.56
C GLN A 203 4.62 15.67 -12.91
N GLY A 204 3.88 15.48 -14.00
CA GLY A 204 4.31 15.78 -15.37
C GLY A 204 5.30 14.76 -15.95
N THR A 205 6.29 14.33 -15.17
CA THR A 205 7.32 13.36 -15.61
C THR A 205 7.06 11.92 -15.19
N TYR A 206 6.34 11.68 -14.10
CA TYR A 206 5.97 10.35 -13.60
C TYR A 206 4.65 10.42 -12.83
N ASP A 207 4.06 9.27 -12.50
CA ASP A 207 2.96 9.18 -11.55
C ASP A 207 3.32 8.19 -10.43
N GLU A 208 3.30 8.65 -9.18
CA GLU A 208 3.51 7.77 -8.01
C GLU A 208 2.46 6.65 -7.86
N LEU A 209 1.34 6.79 -8.57
CA LEU A 209 0.28 5.79 -8.74
C LEU A 209 0.31 5.11 -10.12
N GLY A 210 1.41 5.25 -10.86
CA GLY A 210 1.67 4.63 -12.16
C GLY A 210 1.82 3.11 -12.09
N LEU A 211 2.27 2.50 -13.19
CA LEU A 211 2.18 1.03 -13.36
C LEU A 211 3.25 0.28 -12.55
N LEU A 212 4.51 0.71 -12.65
CA LEU A 212 5.62 -0.01 -12.00
C LEU A 212 5.56 0.10 -10.47
N THR A 213 5.07 1.21 -9.93
CA THR A 213 4.96 1.41 -8.47
C THR A 213 3.85 0.56 -7.84
N GLN A 214 2.96 -0.06 -8.62
CA GLN A 214 1.95 -0.99 -8.09
C GLN A 214 2.57 -2.26 -7.50
N PHE A 215 3.68 -2.73 -8.07
CA PHE A 215 4.37 -3.96 -7.66
C PHE A 215 4.93 -3.87 -6.23
N PRO A 216 5.78 -2.90 -5.88
CA PRO A 216 6.20 -2.74 -4.49
C PRO A 216 5.02 -2.41 -3.57
N ALA A 217 4.06 -1.60 -4.01
CA ALA A 217 2.90 -1.21 -3.21
C ALA A 217 2.03 -2.40 -2.74
N MET A 218 1.79 -3.38 -3.61
CA MET A 218 0.96 -4.55 -3.25
C MET A 218 1.61 -5.43 -2.18
N CYS A 219 2.94 -5.35 -1.99
CA CYS A 219 3.64 -6.10 -0.94
C CYS A 219 3.16 -5.68 0.46
N LEU A 220 2.76 -4.42 0.68
CA LEU A 220 2.17 -3.99 1.95
C LEU A 220 0.87 -4.72 2.27
N THR A 221 0.01 -4.92 1.27
CA THR A 221 -1.21 -5.70 1.45
C THR A 221 -0.87 -7.17 1.74
N MET A 222 0.18 -7.73 1.12
CA MET A 222 0.64 -9.08 1.42
C MET A 222 1.23 -9.23 2.83
N PHE A 223 1.98 -8.24 3.33
CA PHE A 223 2.44 -8.18 4.72
C PHE A 223 1.25 -8.04 5.68
N GLY A 224 0.25 -7.25 5.30
CA GLY A 224 -1.03 -7.18 6.00
C GLY A 224 -1.71 -8.54 6.11
N VAL A 225 -1.78 -9.31 5.02
CA VAL A 225 -2.32 -10.68 5.03
C VAL A 225 -1.58 -11.54 6.06
N PHE A 226 -0.25 -11.49 6.08
CA PHE A 226 0.56 -12.24 7.05
C PHE A 226 0.27 -11.82 8.50
N ALA A 227 0.19 -10.51 8.76
CA ALA A 227 -0.18 -10.00 10.08
C ALA A 227 -1.59 -10.43 10.49
N GLY A 228 -2.54 -10.43 9.55
CA GLY A 228 -3.91 -10.91 9.77
C GLY A 228 -3.97 -12.39 10.12
N GLU A 229 -3.12 -13.23 9.54
CA GLU A 229 -3.00 -14.64 9.91
C GLU A 229 -2.50 -14.83 11.34
N ILE A 230 -1.47 -14.07 11.74
CA ILE A 230 -0.96 -14.08 13.13
C ILE A 230 -2.07 -13.67 14.11
N LEU A 231 -2.78 -12.58 13.82
CA LEU A 231 -3.87 -12.09 14.66
C LEU A 231 -5.01 -13.10 14.77
N LYS A 232 -5.32 -13.80 13.67
CA LYS A 232 -6.36 -14.83 13.62
C LYS A 232 -5.97 -16.13 14.32
N GLY A 233 -4.67 -16.46 14.43
CA GLY A 233 -4.19 -17.71 15.01
C GLY A 233 -4.80 -17.99 16.39
N GLY A 234 -5.62 -19.05 16.51
CA GLY A 234 -6.46 -19.30 17.68
C GLY A 234 -5.72 -19.81 18.93
N THR A 235 -4.51 -20.34 18.76
CA THR A 235 -3.75 -21.00 19.83
C THR A 235 -2.72 -20.09 20.51
N SER A 236 -2.42 -18.92 19.94
CA SER A 236 -1.42 -18.00 20.48
C SER A 236 -2.05 -17.00 21.43
N SER A 237 -1.40 -16.76 22.58
CA SER A 237 -1.80 -15.71 23.51
C SER A 237 -1.70 -14.32 22.87
N PRO A 238 -2.49 -13.32 23.33
CA PRO A 238 -2.40 -11.94 22.81
C PRO A 238 -0.97 -11.39 22.87
N ALA A 239 -0.23 -11.67 23.95
CA ALA A 239 1.17 -11.26 24.11
C ALA A 239 2.11 -11.95 23.11
N ALA A 240 1.86 -13.21 22.75
CA ALA A 240 2.63 -13.89 21.71
C ALA A 240 2.39 -13.26 20.33
N LYS A 241 1.13 -12.95 19.99
CA LYS A 241 0.78 -12.26 18.74
C LYS A 241 1.43 -10.89 18.64
N PHE A 242 1.35 -10.10 19.71
CA PHE A 242 2.00 -8.80 19.80
C PHE A 242 3.51 -8.91 19.59
N ARG A 243 4.19 -9.82 20.29
CA ARG A 243 5.64 -10.03 20.13
C ARG A 243 6.01 -10.44 18.71
N SER A 244 5.25 -11.31 18.07
CA SER A 244 5.51 -11.72 16.68
C SER A 244 5.37 -10.55 15.70
N LEU A 245 4.32 -9.73 15.85
CA LEU A 245 4.12 -8.56 15.00
C LEU A 245 5.19 -7.49 15.24
N LEU A 246 5.55 -7.26 16.51
CA LEU A 246 6.60 -6.32 16.89
C LEU A 246 7.95 -6.76 16.31
N LEU A 247 8.30 -8.04 16.46
CA LEU A 247 9.54 -8.58 15.91
C LEU A 247 9.58 -8.49 14.39
N ALA A 248 8.47 -8.84 13.70
CA ALA A 248 8.38 -8.69 12.25
C ALA A 248 8.54 -7.22 11.82
N GLY A 249 7.91 -6.28 12.52
CA GLY A 249 8.05 -4.84 12.25
C GLY A 249 9.48 -4.35 12.44
N VAL A 250 10.14 -4.74 13.54
CA VAL A 250 11.55 -4.40 13.80
C VAL A 250 12.47 -4.97 12.72
N ILE A 251 12.24 -6.21 12.28
CA ILE A 251 13.02 -6.84 11.20
C ILE A 251 12.81 -6.07 9.89
N CYS A 252 11.58 -5.77 9.50
CA CYS A 252 11.28 -4.98 8.31
C CYS A 252 11.94 -3.61 8.37
N LEU A 253 11.80 -2.89 9.49
CA LEU A 253 12.42 -1.57 9.68
C LEU A 253 13.95 -1.65 9.55
N ALA A 254 14.59 -2.62 10.21
CA ALA A 254 16.04 -2.80 10.14
C ALA A 254 16.51 -3.12 8.71
N LEU A 255 15.82 -4.01 8.01
CA LEU A 255 16.12 -4.35 6.62
C LEU A 255 15.88 -3.17 5.68
N GLY A 256 14.81 -2.40 5.88
CA GLY A 256 14.49 -1.22 5.09
C GLY A 256 15.52 -0.12 5.26
N LEU A 257 15.96 0.15 6.51
CA LEU A 257 17.02 1.11 6.80
C LEU A 257 18.38 0.65 6.26
N LEU A 258 18.71 -0.65 6.36
CA LEU A 258 19.94 -1.19 5.78
C LEU A 258 19.92 -1.08 4.24
N TRP A 259 18.80 -1.40 3.60
CA TRP A 259 18.64 -1.27 2.15
C TRP A 259 18.68 0.20 1.74
N SER A 260 18.23 1.13 2.59
CA SER A 260 18.25 2.56 2.31
C SER A 260 19.64 3.15 2.09
N LEU A 261 20.69 2.47 2.56
CA LEU A 261 22.08 2.86 2.31
C LEU A 261 22.45 2.85 0.82
N HIS A 262 21.78 2.01 0.02
CA HIS A 262 22.00 1.91 -1.42
C HIS A 262 20.75 2.27 -2.24
N PHE A 263 19.55 1.95 -1.74
CA PHE A 263 18.28 2.28 -2.38
C PHE A 263 17.47 3.23 -1.50
N PRO A 264 17.62 4.56 -1.66
CA PRO A 264 17.08 5.54 -0.73
C PRO A 264 15.57 5.41 -0.49
N ILE A 265 15.12 5.78 0.71
CA ILE A 265 13.69 5.80 1.03
C ILE A 265 13.03 6.89 0.18
N ALA A 266 12.18 6.48 -0.76
CA ALA A 266 11.43 7.40 -1.60
C ALA A 266 9.98 6.92 -1.78
N LYS A 267 9.04 7.60 -1.12
CA LYS A 267 7.60 7.38 -1.31
C LYS A 267 7.21 7.56 -2.79
N ARG A 268 7.75 8.57 -3.46
CA ARG A 268 7.41 8.90 -4.85
C ARG A 268 7.67 7.74 -5.82
N LEU A 269 8.75 6.98 -5.57
CA LEU A 269 9.12 5.81 -6.35
C LEU A 269 8.67 4.50 -5.72
N TRP A 270 7.99 4.51 -4.57
CA TRP A 270 7.61 3.30 -3.82
C TRP A 270 8.79 2.32 -3.67
N THR A 271 9.96 2.85 -3.33
CA THR A 271 11.20 2.07 -3.23
C THR A 271 11.05 0.90 -2.27
N SER A 272 11.76 -0.21 -2.51
CA SER A 272 11.68 -1.39 -1.65
C SER A 272 12.07 -1.10 -0.20
N SER A 273 13.03 -0.20 0.02
CA SER A 273 13.39 0.31 1.35
C SER A 273 12.22 1.04 2.02
N PHE A 274 11.52 1.93 1.31
CA PHE A 274 10.30 2.58 1.77
C PHE A 274 9.23 1.57 2.20
N ILE A 275 8.95 0.55 1.38
CA ILE A 275 7.95 -0.50 1.70
C ILE A 275 8.26 -1.23 3.00
N LEU A 276 9.54 -1.46 3.30
CA LEU A 276 9.96 -2.16 4.51
C LEU A 276 9.96 -1.25 5.75
N VAL A 277 10.17 0.05 5.58
CA VAL A 277 10.15 1.04 6.66
C VAL A 277 8.72 1.39 7.09
N THR A 278 7.77 1.46 6.15
CA THR A 278 6.35 1.75 6.38
C THR A 278 5.56 0.57 6.91
#